data_AF-A0A5E4PW15-F1
#
_entry.id   AF-A0A5E4PW15-F1
#
_cell.length_a   1.000
_cell.length_b   1.000
_cell.length_c   1.000
_cell.angle_alpha   90.00
_cell.angle_beta   90.00
_cell.angle_gamma   90.00
#
_symmetry.space_group_name_H-M   'P 1'
#
loop_
_entity.id
_entity.type
_entity.pdbx_description
1 polymer ?
#
loop_
_entity_poly.entity_id
_entity_poly.type
_entity_poly.pdbx_seq_one_letter_code
_entity_poly.pdbx_strand_id
1 'polypeptide(L)'
;MADDEDEGFGGMYEDGHWVWDEEAEKLTFVSDLPPKPVEAIHIPIKAPTGTVEFRDDVDLIEQIRFRRRYQRKLKPGQPDIITLQDVKDIALYTAPVNILSPMLINMLHLPTTERFIRALILFCQYYLQISEEMALRILELETKIRTKQCEILEGEFRENLSDLRLLVAKEYSTMLIGGGDMRKFHHMGPEKKRRSLSDKDARLFETLLRMCVQIVWLALGRVSFNQIGE
;
A
#
# COMPACT_ATOMS: atom_id res chain seq x y z
N MET A 1 -16.71 -11.19 54.09
CA MET A 1 -18.06 -11.20 53.48
C MET A 1 -18.05 -10.13 52.42
N ALA A 2 -18.41 -10.49 51.18
CA ALA A 2 -18.14 -9.85 49.88
C ALA A 2 -16.76 -10.29 49.32
N ASP A 3 -16.62 -11.53 48.88
CA ASP A 3 -16.94 -12.10 47.54
C ASP A 3 -16.04 -11.53 46.43
N ASP A 4 -14.96 -12.27 46.19
CA ASP A 4 -14.13 -12.26 45.00
C ASP A 4 -14.93 -12.91 43.86
N GLU A 5 -15.53 -12.12 42.96
CA GLU A 5 -15.98 -12.61 41.65
C GLU A 5 -14.87 -12.38 40.63
N ASP A 6 -14.05 -13.42 40.47
CA ASP A 6 -13.07 -13.61 39.41
C ASP A 6 -13.83 -13.69 38.07
N GLU A 7 -14.04 -12.54 37.40
CA GLU A 7 -14.64 -12.49 36.06
C GLU A 7 -13.71 -13.20 35.06
N GLY A 8 -14.00 -14.48 34.86
CA GLY A 8 -13.29 -15.40 33.98
C GLY A 8 -12.97 -14.79 32.61
N PHE A 9 -11.69 -14.81 32.29
CA PHE A 9 -11.10 -14.26 31.08
C PHE A 9 -11.40 -15.17 29.88
N GLY A 10 -12.64 -15.17 29.38
CA GLY A 10 -13.10 -16.00 28.28
C GLY A 10 -12.21 -15.95 27.02
N GLY A 11 -11.25 -16.86 26.90
CA GLY A 11 -10.36 -17.01 25.76
C GLY A 11 -11.09 -17.48 24.50
N MET A 12 -10.61 -17.03 23.32
CA MET A 12 -11.18 -17.34 21.99
C MET A 12 -11.32 -18.85 21.67
N TYR A 13 -10.72 -19.72 22.48
CA TYR A 13 -10.69 -21.18 22.29
C TYR A 13 -11.15 -21.95 23.53
N GLU A 14 -11.79 -21.31 24.52
CA GLU A 14 -12.19 -22.00 25.75
C GLU A 14 -13.26 -23.06 25.54
N ASP A 15 -14.10 -22.89 24.51
CA ASP A 15 -15.22 -23.78 24.22
C ASP A 15 -14.97 -24.67 22.98
N GLY A 16 -13.80 -25.31 22.94
CA GLY A 16 -13.48 -26.28 21.90
C GLY A 16 -12.14 -26.97 22.07
N HIS A 17 -11.85 -27.89 21.17
CA HIS A 17 -10.63 -28.71 21.18
C HIS A 17 -10.01 -28.79 19.79
N TRP A 18 -8.70 -29.06 19.75
CA TRP A 18 -7.95 -29.21 18.50
C TRP A 18 -7.87 -30.68 18.10
N VAL A 19 -8.22 -30.96 16.85
CA VAL A 19 -8.16 -32.30 16.26
C VAL A 19 -7.26 -32.27 15.04
N TRP A 20 -6.43 -33.29 14.90
CA TRP A 20 -5.65 -33.51 13.68
C TRP A 20 -6.58 -34.08 12.61
N ASP A 21 -6.72 -33.35 11.51
CA ASP A 21 -7.44 -33.79 10.32
C ASP A 21 -6.45 -34.51 9.39
N GLU A 22 -6.58 -35.83 9.30
CA GLU A 22 -5.70 -36.67 8.46
C GLU A 22 -5.90 -36.44 6.96
N GLU A 23 -7.10 -36.03 6.52
CA GLU A 23 -7.40 -35.84 5.10
C GLU A 23 -6.87 -34.48 4.59
N ALA A 24 -6.96 -33.45 5.44
CA ALA A 24 -6.44 -32.13 5.13
C ALA A 24 -5.00 -31.88 5.62
N GLU A 25 -4.36 -32.88 6.24
CA GLU A 25 -3.04 -32.83 6.87
C GLU A 25 -2.82 -31.56 7.73
N LYS A 26 -3.82 -31.18 8.54
CA LYS A 26 -3.74 -29.96 9.34
C LYS A 26 -4.44 -30.07 10.69
N LEU A 27 -4.01 -29.25 11.64
CA LEU A 27 -4.71 -29.07 12.91
C LEU A 27 -5.96 -28.21 12.69
N THR A 28 -7.13 -28.71 13.09
CA THR A 28 -8.40 -27.99 13.01
C THR A 28 -8.99 -27.80 14.40
N PHE A 29 -9.57 -26.62 14.65
CA PHE A 29 -10.26 -26.33 15.91
C PHE A 29 -11.74 -26.67 15.78
N VAL A 30 -12.24 -27.50 16.69
CA VAL A 30 -13.63 -27.95 16.76
C VAL A 30 -14.26 -27.29 17.98
N SER A 31 -15.29 -26.47 17.79
CA SER A 31 -16.03 -25.86 18.90
C SER A 31 -17.08 -26.82 19.45
N ASP A 32 -17.19 -26.89 20.78
CA ASP A 32 -18.16 -27.72 21.50
C ASP A 32 -19.53 -27.01 21.66
N LEU A 33 -19.64 -25.76 21.20
CA LEU A 33 -20.89 -25.00 21.21
C LEU A 33 -21.79 -25.36 20.01
N PRO A 34 -23.12 -25.28 20.17
CA PRO A 34 -24.04 -25.52 19.06
C PRO A 34 -23.72 -24.56 17.89
N PRO A 35 -23.78 -25.06 16.64
CA PRO A 35 -23.38 -24.26 15.48
C PRO A 35 -24.26 -23.02 15.40
N LYS A 36 -23.65 -21.84 15.62
CA LYS A 36 -24.32 -20.57 15.32
C LYS A 36 -24.66 -20.56 13.83
N PRO A 37 -25.86 -20.11 13.43
CA PRO A 37 -26.16 -19.91 12.03
C PRO A 37 -25.06 -19.03 11.44
N VAL A 38 -24.37 -19.57 10.44
CA VAL A 38 -23.33 -18.87 9.71
C VAL A 38 -24.05 -17.74 8.99
N GLU A 39 -24.12 -16.57 9.62
CA GLU A 39 -24.25 -15.33 8.86
C GLU A 39 -23.03 -15.32 7.96
N ALA A 40 -23.26 -15.62 6.68
CA ALA A 40 -22.26 -15.42 5.66
C ALA A 40 -21.79 -13.99 5.84
N ILE A 41 -20.58 -13.83 6.40
CA ILE A 41 -19.84 -12.59 6.33
C ILE A 41 -19.58 -12.45 4.85
N HIS A 42 -20.54 -11.85 4.14
CA HIS A 42 -20.26 -11.09 2.96
C HIS A 42 -19.26 -10.06 3.46
N ILE A 43 -17.97 -10.36 3.30
CA ILE A 43 -16.98 -9.33 3.11
C ILE A 43 -17.52 -8.66 1.86
N PRO A 44 -18.21 -7.50 1.95
CA PRO A 44 -18.52 -6.82 0.75
C PRO A 44 -17.14 -6.48 0.21
N ILE A 45 -16.79 -7.02 -0.94
CA ILE A 45 -15.82 -6.38 -1.82
C ILE A 45 -16.52 -5.05 -2.13
N LYS A 46 -16.40 -4.09 -1.19
CA LYS A 46 -16.78 -2.72 -1.46
C LYS A 46 -15.85 -2.37 -2.61
N ALA A 47 -16.43 -2.26 -3.80
CA ALA A 47 -15.83 -1.51 -4.87
C ALA A 47 -15.20 -0.24 -4.24
N PRO A 48 -13.97 0.13 -4.62
CA PRO A 48 -13.23 1.22 -3.99
C PRO A 48 -14.18 2.38 -3.78
N THR A 49 -14.51 2.68 -2.53
CA THR A 49 -15.66 3.52 -2.21
C THR A 49 -15.28 4.94 -2.61
N GLY A 50 -15.85 5.41 -3.73
CA GLY A 50 -15.64 6.73 -4.33
C GLY A 50 -14.43 6.80 -5.26
N THR A 51 -14.65 7.28 -6.49
CA THR A 51 -13.58 7.74 -7.37
C THR A 51 -12.97 9.00 -6.75
N VAL A 52 -11.83 8.86 -6.07
CA VAL A 52 -11.00 10.02 -5.74
C VAL A 52 -10.39 10.50 -7.05
N GLU A 53 -10.97 11.56 -7.62
CA GLU A 53 -10.54 12.14 -8.88
C GLU A 53 -9.55 13.27 -8.61
N PHE A 54 -8.28 13.01 -8.87
CA PHE A 54 -7.27 14.06 -8.87
C PHE A 54 -7.50 15.00 -10.05
N ARG A 55 -7.14 16.28 -9.90
CA ARG A 55 -7.21 17.21 -11.03
C ARG A 55 -6.10 16.88 -12.02
N ASP A 56 -6.48 16.36 -13.18
CA ASP A 56 -5.55 16.08 -14.27
C ASP A 56 -5.00 17.37 -14.89
N ASP A 57 -5.90 18.34 -15.10
CA ASP A 57 -5.58 19.64 -15.67
C ASP A 57 -5.71 20.77 -14.65
N VAL A 58 -4.67 21.59 -14.59
CA VAL A 58 -4.58 22.75 -13.71
C VAL A 58 -4.52 23.99 -14.60
N ASP A 59 -5.41 24.95 -14.38
CA ASP A 59 -5.45 26.16 -15.19
C ASP A 59 -4.15 27.00 -15.07
N LEU A 60 -3.94 27.94 -16.00
CA LEU A 60 -2.72 28.77 -16.00
C LEU A 60 -2.55 29.57 -14.70
N ILE A 61 -3.66 29.99 -14.07
CA ILE A 61 -3.64 30.80 -12.85
C ILE A 61 -3.19 29.95 -11.67
N GLU A 62 -3.69 28.72 -11.55
CA GLU A 62 -3.31 27.74 -10.55
C GLU A 62 -1.87 27.26 -10.76
N GLN A 63 -1.43 27.07 -12.00
CA GLN A 63 0.00 26.82 -12.29
C GLN A 63 0.89 27.96 -11.81
N ILE A 64 0.52 29.21 -12.11
CA ILE A 64 1.26 30.39 -11.63
C ILE A 64 1.24 30.44 -10.09
N ARG A 65 0.10 30.13 -9.47
CA ARG A 65 -0.04 30.08 -8.02
C ARG A 65 0.88 29.02 -7.40
N PHE A 66 0.93 27.82 -7.98
CA PHE A 66 1.81 26.74 -7.55
C PHE A 66 3.28 27.14 -7.65
N ARG A 67 3.70 27.60 -8.83
CA ARG A 67 5.08 28.05 -9.07
C ARG A 67 5.49 29.17 -8.12
N ARG A 68 4.58 30.07 -7.75
CA ARG A 68 4.88 31.18 -6.82
C ARG A 68 4.95 30.75 -5.36
N ARG A 69 4.05 29.89 -4.91
CA ARG A 69 3.84 29.62 -3.47
C ARG A 69 4.35 28.27 -2.97
N TYR A 70 4.34 27.24 -3.81
CA TYR A 70 4.56 25.85 -3.38
C TYR A 70 5.80 25.24 -4.00
N GLN A 71 6.12 25.57 -5.25
CA GLN A 71 7.31 25.02 -5.92
C GLN A 71 8.59 25.40 -5.17
N ARG A 72 9.40 24.39 -4.83
CA ARG A 72 10.73 24.55 -4.24
C ARG A 72 11.57 25.54 -5.04
N LYS A 73 12.19 26.49 -4.34
CA LYS A 73 13.11 27.46 -4.94
C LYS A 73 14.53 26.96 -4.82
N LEU A 74 15.19 26.79 -5.96
CA LEU A 74 16.60 26.42 -6.02
C LEU A 74 17.45 27.54 -5.44
N LYS A 75 18.29 27.20 -4.47
CA LYS A 75 19.33 28.10 -3.98
C LYS A 75 20.56 28.03 -4.91
N PRO A 76 21.39 29.08 -4.97
CA PRO A 76 22.65 29.02 -5.71
C PRO A 76 23.47 27.80 -5.30
N GLY A 77 23.93 27.02 -6.29
CA GLY A 77 24.72 25.79 -6.08
C GLY A 77 23.91 24.52 -5.81
N GLN A 78 22.57 24.58 -5.75
CA GLN A 78 21.77 23.36 -5.69
C GLN A 78 21.56 22.75 -7.08
N PRO A 79 21.64 21.40 -7.21
CA PRO A 79 21.36 20.74 -8.48
C PRO A 79 19.88 20.90 -8.84
N ASP A 80 19.63 21.16 -10.13
CA ASP A 80 18.29 21.21 -10.69
C ASP A 80 17.80 19.78 -10.98
N ILE A 81 17.40 19.09 -9.91
CA ILE A 81 16.87 17.72 -9.95
C ILE A 81 15.48 17.68 -9.32
N ILE A 82 14.61 16.84 -9.89
CA ILE A 82 13.28 16.56 -9.34
C ILE A 82 13.43 15.59 -8.18
N THR A 83 12.93 15.97 -7.01
CA THR A 83 12.94 15.15 -5.81
C THR A 83 11.56 14.54 -5.55
N LEU A 84 11.51 13.50 -4.71
CA LEU A 84 10.23 12.93 -4.27
C LEU A 84 9.33 13.98 -3.60
N GLN A 85 9.92 14.96 -2.90
CA GLN A 85 9.13 16.04 -2.30
C GLN A 85 8.44 16.89 -3.37
N ASP A 86 9.14 17.22 -4.47
CA ASP A 86 8.56 17.99 -5.57
C ASP A 86 7.34 17.25 -6.18
N VAL A 87 7.40 15.91 -6.28
CA VAL A 87 6.27 15.07 -6.75
C VAL A 87 5.13 15.04 -5.73
N LYS A 88 5.43 14.88 -4.44
CA LYS A 88 4.43 14.92 -3.36
C LYS A 88 3.69 16.25 -3.32
N ASP A 89 4.40 17.37 -3.53
CA ASP A 89 3.81 18.71 -3.53
C ASP A 89 2.80 18.86 -4.67
N ILE A 90 3.08 18.32 -5.85
CA ILE A 90 2.14 18.30 -6.99
C ILE A 90 0.93 17.40 -6.68
N ALA A 91 1.17 16.20 -6.15
CA ALA A 91 0.10 15.28 -5.78
C ALA A 91 -0.85 15.88 -4.73
N LEU A 92 -0.30 16.55 -3.72
CA LEU A 92 -1.07 17.26 -2.69
C LEU A 92 -1.82 18.47 -3.27
N TYR A 93 -1.22 19.20 -4.20
CA TYR A 93 -1.84 20.36 -4.84
C TYR A 93 -3.03 19.99 -5.73
N THR A 94 -2.98 18.81 -6.36
CA THR A 94 -4.02 18.30 -7.27
C THR A 94 -5.05 17.40 -6.59
N ALA A 95 -4.81 17.01 -5.33
CA ALA A 95 -5.70 16.17 -4.55
C ALA A 95 -7.04 16.86 -4.22
N PRO A 96 -8.15 16.11 -4.19
CA PRO A 96 -9.43 16.60 -3.69
C PRO A 96 -9.34 17.06 -2.22
N VAL A 97 -9.85 18.25 -1.92
CA VAL A 97 -9.75 18.85 -0.57
C VAL A 97 -10.45 17.98 0.49
N ASN A 98 -11.49 17.25 0.12
CA ASN A 98 -12.24 16.35 1.01
C ASN A 98 -11.43 15.14 1.50
N ILE A 99 -10.39 14.72 0.77
CA ILE A 99 -9.52 13.61 1.18
C ILE A 99 -8.31 14.09 1.99
N LEU A 100 -8.00 15.39 1.93
CA LEU A 100 -6.86 15.96 2.63
C LEU A 100 -7.17 16.15 4.11
N SER A 101 -6.35 15.54 4.96
CA SER A 101 -6.36 15.77 6.40
C SER A 101 -4.95 16.09 6.90
N PRO A 102 -4.79 16.87 7.98
CA PRO A 102 -3.48 17.09 8.59
C PRO A 102 -2.77 15.79 8.96
N MET A 103 -3.54 14.77 9.36
CA MET A 103 -3.01 13.45 9.67
C MET A 103 -2.39 12.77 8.44
N LEU A 104 -3.09 12.75 7.31
CA LEU A 104 -2.59 12.22 6.04
C LEU A 104 -1.34 12.97 5.58
N ILE A 105 -1.36 14.30 5.61
CA ILE A 105 -0.22 15.13 5.20
C ILE A 105 1.00 14.82 6.07
N ASN A 106 0.83 14.75 7.39
CA ASN A 106 1.92 14.40 8.31
C ASN A 106 2.45 12.98 8.07
N MET A 107 1.57 12.03 7.72
CA MET A 107 1.95 10.65 7.40
C MET A 107 2.79 10.59 6.11
N LEU A 108 2.45 11.36 5.07
CA LEU A 108 3.20 11.45 3.81
C LEU A 108 4.61 12.07 3.95
N HIS A 109 4.86 12.78 5.04
CA HIS A 109 6.17 13.38 5.36
C HIS A 109 6.99 12.54 6.33
N LEU A 110 6.51 11.36 6.73
CA LEU A 110 7.31 10.46 7.55
C LEU A 110 8.37 9.73 6.73
N PRO A 111 9.61 9.61 7.25
CA PRO A 111 10.67 8.79 6.65
C PRO A 111 10.22 7.37 6.26
N THR A 112 9.38 6.71 7.05
CA THR A 112 8.87 5.37 6.70
C THR A 112 7.98 5.41 5.47
N THR A 113 7.07 6.38 5.37
CA THR A 113 6.23 6.56 4.18
C THR A 113 7.07 6.94 2.96
N GLU A 114 8.13 7.75 3.13
CA GLU A 114 9.03 8.07 2.02
C GLU A 114 9.77 6.85 1.49
N ARG A 115 10.25 5.97 2.38
CA ARG A 115 10.88 4.70 1.99
C ARG A 115 9.90 3.81 1.23
N PHE A 116 8.68 3.69 1.73
CA PHE A 116 7.61 2.96 1.07
C PHE A 116 7.32 3.51 -0.34
N ILE A 117 7.14 4.82 -0.49
CA ILE A 117 6.88 5.43 -1.80
C ILE A 117 8.06 5.24 -2.75
N ARG A 118 9.31 5.34 -2.28
CA ARG A 118 10.50 5.07 -3.12
C ARG A 118 10.54 3.61 -3.57
N ALA A 119 10.25 2.66 -2.68
CA ALA A 119 10.15 1.25 -3.02
C ALA A 119 9.06 0.99 -4.05
N LEU A 120 7.89 1.62 -3.91
CA LEU A 120 6.81 1.55 -4.89
C LEU A 120 7.23 2.10 -6.26
N ILE A 121 7.87 3.28 -6.30
CA ILE A 121 8.35 3.87 -7.55
C ILE A 121 9.32 2.91 -8.26
N LEU A 122 10.29 2.35 -7.52
CA LEU A 122 11.24 1.38 -8.08
C LEU A 122 10.57 0.11 -8.59
N PHE A 123 9.64 -0.45 -7.81
CA PHE A 123 8.87 -1.63 -8.20
C PHE A 123 8.05 -1.39 -9.47
N CYS A 124 7.25 -0.32 -9.50
CA CYS A 124 6.41 0.02 -10.65
C CYS A 124 7.25 0.36 -11.88
N GLN A 125 8.34 1.13 -11.72
CA GLN A 125 9.26 1.42 -12.83
C GLN A 125 9.81 0.13 -13.45
N TYR A 126 10.33 -0.77 -12.61
CA TYR A 126 10.91 -2.02 -13.08
C TYR A 126 9.85 -2.90 -13.74
N TYR A 127 8.67 -3.02 -13.11
CA TYR A 127 7.54 -3.77 -13.67
C TYR A 127 7.13 -3.27 -15.07
N LEU A 128 7.00 -1.96 -15.26
CA LEU A 128 6.65 -1.39 -16.55
C LEU A 128 7.72 -1.67 -17.61
N GLN A 129 8.99 -1.53 -17.25
CA GLN A 129 10.12 -1.83 -18.15
C GLN A 129 10.13 -3.30 -18.58
N ILE A 130 10.00 -4.23 -17.64
CA ILE A 130 9.99 -5.66 -17.98
C ILE A 130 8.70 -6.05 -18.72
N SER A 131 7.57 -5.42 -18.43
CA SER A 131 6.29 -5.74 -19.09
C SER A 131 6.36 -5.40 -20.58
N GLU A 132 6.98 -4.29 -20.94
CA GLU A 132 7.20 -3.90 -22.34
C GLU A 132 8.15 -4.89 -23.05
N GLU A 133 9.27 -5.22 -22.41
CA GLU A 133 10.23 -6.20 -22.93
C GLU A 133 9.59 -7.60 -23.11
N MET A 134 8.79 -8.04 -22.13
CA MET A 134 8.10 -9.33 -22.21
C MET A 134 7.01 -9.33 -23.29
N ALA A 135 6.31 -8.22 -23.51
CA ALA A 135 5.34 -8.11 -24.60
C ALA A 135 6.02 -8.24 -25.98
N LEU A 136 7.16 -7.56 -26.18
CA LEU A 136 7.96 -7.70 -27.40
C LEU A 136 8.43 -9.15 -27.60
N ARG A 137 8.89 -9.81 -26.54
CA ARG A 137 9.32 -11.21 -26.61
C ARG A 137 8.20 -12.18 -26.96
N ILE A 138 6.99 -11.97 -26.45
CA ILE A 138 5.83 -12.78 -26.82
C ILE A 138 5.61 -12.72 -28.34
N LEU A 139 5.74 -11.54 -28.95
CA LEU A 139 5.67 -11.38 -30.41
C LEU A 139 6.84 -12.07 -31.13
N GLU A 140 8.06 -11.96 -30.61
CA GLU A 140 9.22 -12.61 -31.21
C GLU A 140 9.13 -14.15 -31.21
N LEU A 141 8.49 -14.75 -30.20
CA LEU A 141 8.27 -16.19 -30.10
C LEU A 141 7.40 -16.75 -31.22
N GLU A 142 6.65 -15.91 -31.94
CA GLU A 142 5.90 -16.34 -33.13
C GLU A 142 6.82 -16.72 -34.29
N THR A 143 8.05 -16.20 -34.33
CA THR A 143 8.98 -16.35 -35.46
C THR A 143 10.35 -16.90 -35.08
N LYS A 144 10.76 -16.79 -33.80
CA LYS A 144 12.09 -17.15 -33.31
C LYS A 144 12.04 -18.32 -32.34
N ILE A 145 13.06 -19.17 -32.39
CA ILE A 145 13.24 -20.28 -31.46
C ILE A 145 13.83 -19.76 -30.14
N ARG A 146 13.26 -20.19 -29.03
CA ARG A 146 13.73 -19.86 -27.67
C ARG A 146 15.11 -20.46 -27.41
N THR A 147 15.99 -19.68 -26.79
CA THR A 147 17.35 -20.12 -26.42
C THR A 147 17.51 -20.19 -24.90
N LYS A 148 18.55 -20.91 -24.43
CA LYS A 148 18.90 -20.96 -23.01
C LYS A 148 19.19 -19.58 -22.41
N GLN A 149 19.69 -18.64 -23.21
CA GLN A 149 19.93 -17.27 -22.77
C GLN A 149 18.62 -16.54 -22.42
N CYS A 150 17.52 -16.85 -23.12
CA CYS A 150 16.20 -16.32 -22.80
C CYS A 150 15.74 -16.74 -21.40
N GLU A 151 15.96 -18.00 -21.04
CA GLU A 151 15.60 -18.55 -19.72
C GLU A 151 16.37 -17.88 -18.58
N ILE A 152 17.68 -17.67 -18.76
CA ILE A 152 18.51 -17.00 -17.76
C ILE A 152 18.03 -15.56 -17.53
N LEU A 153 17.78 -14.82 -18.62
CA LEU A 153 17.37 -13.42 -18.55
C LEU A 153 15.96 -13.26 -17.97
N GLU A 154 15.01 -14.12 -18.32
CA GLU A 154 13.68 -14.12 -17.71
C GLU A 154 13.71 -14.53 -16.23
N GLY A 155 14.64 -15.42 -15.86
CA GLY A 155 14.93 -15.75 -14.46
C GLY A 155 15.36 -14.51 -13.68
N GLU A 156 16.32 -13.76 -14.21
CA GLU A 156 16.81 -12.51 -13.62
C GLU A 156 15.69 -11.47 -13.47
N PHE A 157 14.85 -11.28 -14.50
CA PHE A 157 13.69 -10.39 -14.40
C PHE A 157 12.71 -10.79 -13.29
N ARG A 158 12.45 -12.09 -13.16
CA ARG A 158 11.56 -12.63 -12.13
C ARG A 158 12.14 -12.45 -10.73
N GLU A 159 13.42 -12.73 -10.55
CA GLU A 159 14.12 -12.58 -9.27
C GLU A 159 14.14 -11.11 -8.83
N ASN A 160 14.54 -10.20 -9.71
CA ASN A 160 14.54 -8.76 -9.44
C ASN A 160 13.13 -8.24 -9.08
N LEU A 161 12.09 -8.69 -9.80
CA LEU A 161 10.71 -8.30 -9.48
C LEU A 161 10.26 -8.85 -8.11
N SER A 162 10.70 -10.06 -7.75
CA SER A 162 10.44 -10.67 -6.44
C SER A 162 11.09 -9.86 -5.32
N ASP A 163 12.35 -9.47 -5.49
CA ASP A 163 13.09 -8.67 -4.50
C ASP A 163 12.46 -7.29 -4.29
N LEU A 164 12.04 -6.63 -5.37
CA LEU A 164 11.33 -5.36 -5.29
C LEU A 164 9.96 -5.51 -4.61
N ARG A 165 9.22 -6.60 -4.89
CA ARG A 165 7.96 -6.90 -4.21
C ARG A 165 8.16 -7.12 -2.70
N LEU A 166 9.21 -7.83 -2.32
CA LEU A 166 9.59 -8.03 -0.92
C LEU A 166 9.96 -6.71 -0.24
N LEU A 167 10.68 -5.83 -0.92
CA LEU A 167 11.01 -4.50 -0.41
C LEU A 167 9.76 -3.66 -0.14
N VAL A 168 8.82 -3.61 -1.10
CA VAL A 168 7.52 -2.93 -0.93
C VAL A 168 6.75 -3.53 0.25
N ALA A 169 6.64 -4.87 0.32
CA ALA A 169 5.94 -5.56 1.39
C ALA A 169 6.55 -5.29 2.77
N LYS A 170 7.87 -5.22 2.88
CA LYS A 170 8.59 -4.89 4.11
C LYS A 170 8.26 -3.48 4.59
N GLU A 171 8.35 -2.48 3.71
CA GLU A 171 8.07 -1.09 4.09
C GLU A 171 6.58 -0.90 4.42
N TYR A 172 5.66 -1.54 3.66
CA TYR A 172 4.23 -1.54 3.96
C TYR A 172 3.91 -2.21 5.31
N SER A 173 4.51 -3.37 5.59
CA SER A 173 4.34 -4.07 6.86
C SER A 173 4.81 -3.22 8.04
N THR A 174 5.92 -2.49 7.87
CA THR A 174 6.42 -1.54 8.88
C THR A 174 5.40 -0.43 9.17
N MET A 175 4.72 0.07 8.13
CA MET A 175 3.63 1.03 8.28
C MET A 175 2.42 0.44 9.01
N LEU A 176 2.02 -0.77 8.62
CA LEU A 176 0.86 -1.47 9.19
C LEU A 176 1.03 -1.80 10.66
N ILE A 177 2.20 -2.26 11.10
CA ILE A 177 2.43 -2.60 12.51
C ILE A 177 2.67 -1.35 13.38
N GLY A 178 2.74 -0.16 12.78
CA GLY A 178 3.09 1.07 13.48
C GLY A 178 4.54 1.14 13.92
N GLY A 179 5.46 0.55 13.15
CA GLY A 179 6.88 0.53 13.45
C GLY A 179 7.51 1.93 13.42
N GLY A 180 8.45 2.19 14.33
CA GLY A 180 9.24 3.42 14.36
C GLY A 180 8.41 4.70 14.49
N ASP A 181 8.54 5.60 13.52
CA ASP A 181 7.86 6.90 13.44
C ASP A 181 6.37 6.81 13.10
N MET A 182 5.87 5.62 12.72
CA MET A 182 4.46 5.33 12.44
C MET A 182 3.64 5.05 13.70
N ARG A 183 4.30 4.82 14.85
CA ARG A 183 3.65 4.48 16.13
C ARG A 183 2.59 5.49 16.58
N LYS A 184 2.78 6.77 16.24
CA LYS A 184 1.82 7.85 16.55
C LYS A 184 0.50 7.74 15.79
N PHE A 185 0.50 7.05 14.65
CA PHE A 185 -0.67 6.83 13.81
C PHE A 185 -1.30 5.45 14.02
N HIS A 186 -0.66 4.59 14.82
CA HIS A 186 -1.13 3.22 15.03
C HIS A 186 -1.78 3.04 16.40
N HIS A 187 -2.95 2.38 16.40
CA HIS A 187 -3.72 2.08 17.61
C HIS A 187 -3.26 0.79 18.32
N MET A 188 -2.41 -0.04 17.71
CA MET A 188 -1.85 -1.23 18.38
C MET A 188 -0.55 -0.86 19.09
N GLY A 189 -0.66 -0.54 20.38
CA GLY A 189 0.46 -0.47 21.31
C GLY A 189 0.20 -1.37 22.51
N PRO A 190 1.22 -1.79 23.27
CA PRO A 190 1.04 -2.65 24.44
C PRO A 190 0.05 -2.08 25.48
N GLU A 191 -0.06 -0.75 25.54
CA GLU A 191 -0.96 -0.02 26.44
C GLU A 191 -2.28 0.45 25.79
N LYS A 192 -2.47 0.18 24.49
CA LYS A 192 -3.69 0.57 23.77
C LYS A 192 -4.60 -0.64 23.59
N LYS A 193 -5.91 -0.42 23.61
CA LYS A 193 -6.90 -1.47 23.31
C LYS A 193 -6.50 -2.12 21.97
N ARG A 194 -6.09 -3.40 21.99
CA ARG A 194 -5.67 -4.20 20.83
C ARG A 194 -6.85 -4.54 19.90
N ARG A 195 -7.63 -3.52 19.55
CA ARG A 195 -8.72 -3.57 18.57
C ARG A 195 -8.41 -2.49 17.55
N SER A 196 -8.37 -2.85 16.27
CA SER A 196 -8.44 -1.87 15.20
C SER A 196 -9.69 -1.02 15.43
N LEU A 197 -9.51 0.26 15.74
CA LEU A 197 -10.62 1.15 16.00
C LEU A 197 -11.04 1.80 14.68
N SER A 198 -12.11 1.24 14.11
CA SER A 198 -13.05 1.87 13.18
C SER A 198 -12.64 2.00 11.71
N ASP A 199 -13.66 2.07 10.86
CA ASP A 199 -13.62 2.53 9.46
C ASP A 199 -12.71 3.74 9.19
N LYS A 200 -12.38 4.54 10.22
CA LYS A 200 -11.47 5.68 10.11
C LYS A 200 -10.05 5.27 9.72
N ASP A 201 -9.51 4.20 10.30
CA ASP A 201 -8.17 3.72 9.97
C ASP A 201 -8.15 3.16 8.54
N ALA A 202 -9.16 2.36 8.19
CA ALA A 202 -9.34 1.86 6.83
C ALA A 202 -9.40 2.99 5.80
N ARG A 203 -10.22 4.03 6.06
CA ARG A 203 -10.31 5.22 5.19
C ARG A 203 -8.98 5.97 5.09
N LEU A 204 -8.23 6.11 6.19
CA LEU A 204 -6.93 6.77 6.17
C LEU A 204 -5.94 6.01 5.28
N PHE A 205 -5.82 4.70 5.47
CA PHE A 205 -4.91 3.86 4.69
C PHE A 205 -5.34 3.76 3.22
N GLU A 206 -6.64 3.66 2.94
CA GLU A 206 -7.15 3.72 1.57
C GLU A 206 -6.80 5.05 0.89
N THR A 207 -7.00 6.16 1.60
CA THR A 207 -6.64 7.49 1.08
C THR A 207 -5.13 7.61 0.86
N LEU A 208 -4.33 7.07 1.77
CA LEU A 208 -2.87 7.02 1.63
C LEU A 208 -2.46 6.23 0.39
N LEU A 209 -3.03 5.05 0.16
CA LEU A 209 -2.74 4.24 -1.02
C LEU A 209 -3.09 4.98 -2.30
N ARG A 210 -4.24 5.67 -2.36
CA ARG A 210 -4.63 6.51 -3.50
C ARG A 210 -3.63 7.66 -3.75
N MET A 211 -3.15 8.30 -2.68
CA MET A 211 -2.08 9.30 -2.79
C MET A 211 -0.78 8.66 -3.32
N CYS A 212 -0.41 7.47 -2.85
CA CYS A 212 0.77 6.75 -3.33
C CYS A 212 0.67 6.41 -4.82
N VAL A 213 -0.48 5.92 -5.30
CA VAL A 213 -0.73 5.68 -6.74
C VAL A 213 -0.51 6.96 -7.54
N GLN A 214 -1.11 8.08 -7.12
CA GLN A 214 -0.92 9.36 -7.79
C GLN A 214 0.53 9.81 -7.80
N ILE A 215 1.24 9.66 -6.68
CA ILE A 215 2.67 10.02 -6.57
C ILE A 215 3.52 9.16 -7.49
N VAL A 216 3.29 7.84 -7.54
CA VAL A 216 4.02 6.91 -8.41
C VAL A 216 3.77 7.26 -9.87
N TRP A 217 2.51 7.46 -10.26
CA TRP A 217 2.16 7.84 -11.63
C TRP A 217 2.83 9.16 -12.06
N LEU A 218 2.81 10.18 -11.20
CA LEU A 218 3.50 11.45 -11.46
C LEU A 218 5.02 11.27 -11.56
N ALA A 219 5.61 10.45 -10.66
CA ALA A 219 7.04 10.19 -10.65
C ALA A 219 7.52 9.45 -11.91
N LEU A 220 6.68 8.59 -12.48
CA LEU A 220 6.95 7.83 -13.70
C LEU A 220 6.55 8.59 -14.98
N GLY A 221 6.38 9.91 -14.89
CA GLY A 221 6.15 10.77 -16.06
C GLY A 221 4.73 10.75 -16.60
N ARG A 222 3.74 10.37 -15.77
CA ARG A 222 2.32 10.25 -16.13
C ARG A 222 2.02 9.19 -17.20
N VAL A 223 2.92 8.22 -17.35
CA VAL A 223 2.73 7.09 -18.24
C VAL A 223 2.02 5.97 -17.46
N SER A 224 1.15 5.21 -18.14
CA SER A 224 0.61 3.95 -17.61
C SER A 224 -0.23 4.02 -16.31
N PHE A 225 -1.13 5.00 -16.17
CA PHE A 225 -2.02 5.13 -14.99
C PHE A 225 -2.76 3.84 -14.65
N ASN A 226 -3.36 3.20 -15.65
CA ASN A 226 -4.15 1.97 -15.46
C ASN A 226 -3.31 0.79 -14.95
N GLN A 227 -2.03 0.69 -15.33
CA GLN A 227 -1.14 -0.40 -14.89
C GLN A 227 -0.59 -0.17 -13.48
N ILE A 228 -0.65 1.07 -12.97
CA ILE A 228 -0.16 1.44 -11.63
C ILE A 228 -1.31 1.41 -10.60
N GLY A 229 -2.54 1.68 -11.04
CA GLY A 229 -3.73 1.80 -10.19
C GLY A 229 -4.59 0.54 -10.05
N GLU A 230 -4.35 -0.51 -10.84
CA GLU A 230 -4.89 -1.87 -10.64
C GLU A 230 -4.23 -2.59 -9.46
#